data_AF-R1IB14-F1
#
_entry.id   AF-R1IB14-F1
#
_cell.length_a   1.000
_cell.length_b   1.000
_cell.length_c   1.000
_cell.angle_alpha   90.00
_cell.angle_beta   90.00
_cell.angle_gamma   90.00
#
_symmetry.space_group_name_H-M   'P 1'
#
loop_
_entity.id
_entity.type
_entity.pdbx_description
1 polymer ?
#
loop_
_entity_poly.entity_id
_entity_poly.type
_entity_poly.pdbx_seq_one_letter_code
_entity_poly.pdbx_strand_id
1 'polypeptide(L)'
;MPSLRLTHVLTGLAVAAGAVTLALAVPVPRSSAPATATLVRLTTSPVEALGLDAYTGRYGVAESAALGDVDNGDFGDPDGMLDRIGIATKETRTSADPAKNWAQAQLTALELKVKGKPFLRVASLDSYAECVPPPVGPWALAYNRTNSGVISVLGHVLHAGRNEVSVTGAELGAPEVGRSTLVVVVTPFQDPAAQSRQDYARAGLDIDVTASLKDGDGKAVYDGPLTSLHLGEVEAHCGARPPTSSTVPTPSTSPSPTSTTGSPTPTTTGSPTSTTTGSSSAATTTTPVTSSPASSVSVTPVGTPPGGTGPHDGLAGTGVAALPAQAATLLALVAAGLTLLALARRRDRR
;
A
#
# COMPACT_ATOMS: atom_id res chain seq x y z
N MET A 1 -44.81 23.67 -63.61
CA MET A 1 -46.03 23.51 -62.77
C MET A 1 -45.72 22.56 -61.62
N PRO A 2 -46.46 22.58 -60.50
CA PRO A 2 -45.81 22.83 -59.20
C PRO A 2 -45.80 21.65 -58.20
N SER A 3 -45.21 21.94 -57.02
CA SER A 3 -45.43 21.26 -55.73
C SER A 3 -44.65 19.94 -55.49
N LEU A 4 -44.18 19.60 -54.27
CA LEU A 4 -44.15 20.36 -53.01
C LEU A 4 -42.92 19.98 -52.13
N ARG A 5 -42.53 20.92 -51.26
CA ARG A 5 -41.72 20.81 -50.01
C ARG A 5 -41.39 19.39 -49.47
N LEU A 6 -40.16 19.24 -48.95
CA LEU A 6 -39.97 19.27 -47.48
C LEU A 6 -38.54 19.68 -47.06
N THR A 7 -38.44 20.64 -46.15
CA THR A 7 -37.18 20.97 -45.45
C THR A 7 -37.20 20.30 -44.08
N HIS A 8 -36.20 19.50 -43.73
CA HIS A 8 -35.96 19.07 -42.35
C HIS A 8 -34.48 19.31 -42.01
N VAL A 9 -34.26 20.21 -41.05
CA VAL A 9 -32.98 20.40 -40.38
C VAL A 9 -32.88 19.34 -39.28
N LEU A 10 -31.78 18.60 -39.24
CA LEU A 10 -31.49 17.67 -38.15
C LEU A 10 -30.22 18.13 -37.44
N THR A 11 -30.43 18.93 -36.40
CA THR A 11 -29.39 19.40 -35.48
C THR A 11 -28.71 18.22 -34.81
N GLY A 12 -27.37 18.18 -34.80
CA GLY A 12 -26.63 17.12 -34.14
C GLY A 12 -26.71 17.21 -32.62
N LEU A 13 -26.78 16.05 -31.96
CA LEU A 13 -26.44 15.90 -30.54
C LEU A 13 -25.38 14.80 -30.41
N ALA A 14 -24.12 15.21 -30.28
CA ALA A 14 -23.02 14.29 -29.97
C ALA A 14 -23.06 13.98 -28.47
N VAL A 15 -23.78 12.94 -28.07
CA VAL A 15 -23.77 12.44 -26.69
C VAL A 15 -22.42 11.77 -26.44
N ALA A 16 -21.55 12.43 -25.69
CA ALA A 16 -20.25 11.89 -25.34
C ALA A 16 -20.41 10.63 -24.49
N ALA A 17 -19.87 9.51 -24.97
CA ALA A 17 -19.90 8.24 -24.25
C ALA A 17 -18.92 8.27 -23.07
N GLY A 18 -19.42 8.64 -21.89
CA GLY A 18 -18.68 8.54 -20.63
C GLY A 18 -18.40 7.09 -20.28
N ALA A 19 -17.23 6.58 -20.69
CA ALA A 19 -16.79 5.22 -20.40
C ALA A 19 -16.41 5.08 -18.91
N VAL A 20 -17.39 4.75 -18.08
CA VAL A 20 -17.16 4.40 -16.66
C VAL A 20 -16.43 3.06 -16.60
N THR A 21 -15.09 3.12 -16.54
CA THR A 21 -14.23 1.97 -16.30
C THR A 21 -14.37 1.51 -14.85
N LEU A 22 -15.38 0.67 -14.60
CA LEU A 22 -15.50 -0.11 -13.37
C LEU A 22 -14.23 -0.96 -13.19
N ALA A 23 -13.35 -0.50 -12.31
CA ALA A 23 -12.18 -1.25 -11.90
C ALA A 23 -12.64 -2.55 -11.22
N LEU A 24 -12.53 -3.67 -11.94
CA LEU A 24 -12.82 -4.99 -11.39
C LEU A 24 -11.77 -5.29 -10.31
N ALA A 25 -12.17 -5.15 -9.04
CA ALA A 25 -11.38 -5.58 -7.90
C ALA A 25 -11.22 -7.11 -7.98
N VAL A 26 -10.09 -7.55 -8.55
CA VAL A 26 -9.75 -8.97 -8.65
C VAL A 26 -9.66 -9.53 -7.22
N PRO A 27 -10.44 -10.56 -6.87
CA PRO A 27 -10.40 -11.12 -5.53
C PRO A 27 -9.06 -11.81 -5.30
N VAL A 28 -8.15 -11.14 -4.59
CA VAL A 28 -6.88 -11.72 -4.14
C VAL A 28 -7.20 -12.97 -3.31
N PRO A 29 -6.61 -14.14 -3.63
CA PRO A 29 -6.81 -15.34 -2.82
C PRO A 29 -6.23 -15.08 -1.42
N ARG A 30 -7.12 -15.07 -0.41
CA ARG A 30 -6.69 -15.01 0.99
C ARG A 30 -6.02 -16.32 1.36
N SER A 31 -4.88 -16.28 2.04
CA SER A 31 -4.23 -17.51 2.49
C SER A 31 -5.09 -18.27 3.52
N SER A 32 -4.86 -19.58 3.59
CA SER A 32 -5.31 -20.47 4.65
C SER A 32 -4.28 -20.63 5.79
N ALA A 33 -3.09 -20.04 5.65
CA ALA A 33 -2.02 -20.08 6.63
C ALA A 33 -2.46 -19.57 8.01
N PRO A 34 -2.07 -20.23 9.11
CA PRO A 34 -2.32 -19.75 10.47
C PRO A 34 -1.78 -18.35 10.78
N ALA A 35 -0.74 -17.86 10.10
CA ALA A 35 -0.25 -16.49 10.22
C ALA A 35 0.42 -15.98 8.93
N THR A 36 0.13 -14.73 8.54
CA THR A 36 0.76 -14.03 7.39
C THR A 36 1.12 -12.58 7.74
N ALA A 37 2.19 -12.06 7.15
CA ALA A 37 2.57 -10.65 7.21
C ALA A 37 2.99 -10.11 5.84
N THR A 38 2.78 -8.83 5.60
CA THR A 38 3.27 -8.10 4.41
C THR A 38 3.59 -6.66 4.80
N LEU A 39 4.86 -6.26 4.67
CA LEU A 39 5.31 -4.95 5.15
C LEU A 39 4.79 -3.81 4.28
N VAL A 40 4.80 -4.00 2.96
CA VAL A 40 4.26 -3.07 1.97
C VAL A 40 3.56 -3.83 0.85
N ARG A 41 2.33 -3.45 0.51
CA ARG A 41 1.71 -3.70 -0.80
C ARG A 41 1.41 -2.35 -1.44
N LEU A 42 1.96 -2.11 -2.63
CA LEU A 42 1.81 -0.86 -3.37
C LEU A 42 1.12 -1.12 -4.71
N THR A 43 0.10 -0.32 -5.00
CA THR A 43 -0.53 -0.19 -6.33
C THR A 43 -0.35 1.25 -6.81
N THR A 44 0.05 1.44 -8.07
CA THR A 44 0.08 2.75 -8.73
C THR A 44 -0.72 2.66 -10.02
N SER A 45 -1.62 3.60 -10.25
CA SER A 45 -2.40 3.66 -11.49
C SER A 45 -1.60 4.34 -12.60
N PRO A 46 -1.82 3.99 -13.88
CA PRO A 46 -1.22 4.71 -14.97
C PRO A 46 -1.82 6.12 -15.06
N VAL A 47 -0.97 7.15 -15.10
CA VAL A 47 -1.37 8.56 -15.19
C VAL A 47 -0.47 9.28 -16.19
N GLU A 48 -0.95 9.40 -17.42
CA GLU A 48 -0.22 10.01 -18.56
C GLU A 48 0.21 11.45 -18.26
N ALA A 49 -0.69 12.27 -17.70
CA ALA A 49 -0.43 13.66 -17.31
C ALA A 49 0.68 13.82 -16.24
N LEU A 50 1.07 12.73 -15.56
CA LEU A 50 2.23 12.72 -14.66
C LEU A 50 3.42 11.94 -15.25
N GLY A 51 3.25 11.18 -16.33
CA GLY A 51 4.24 10.21 -16.80
C GLY A 51 4.45 9.09 -15.78
N LEU A 52 3.37 8.46 -15.33
CA LEU A 52 3.38 7.31 -14.42
C LEU A 52 2.83 6.06 -15.10
N ASP A 53 3.60 4.98 -15.08
CA ASP A 53 3.17 3.66 -15.50
C ASP A 53 2.40 2.92 -14.39
N ALA A 54 1.53 2.00 -14.81
CA ALA A 54 0.85 1.10 -13.89
C ALA A 54 1.84 0.23 -13.10
N TYR A 55 1.53 -0.03 -11.83
CA TYR A 55 2.35 -0.87 -10.96
C TYR A 55 1.51 -1.60 -9.93
N THR A 56 1.94 -2.82 -9.59
CA THR A 56 1.47 -3.56 -8.42
C THR A 56 2.64 -4.40 -7.91
N GLY A 57 2.89 -4.41 -6.60
CA GLY A 57 3.92 -5.26 -6.01
C GLY A 57 3.79 -5.40 -4.49
N ARG A 58 4.60 -6.29 -3.90
CA ARG A 58 4.70 -6.56 -2.46
C ARG A 58 6.17 -6.55 -2.00
N TYR A 59 6.39 -6.25 -0.72
CA TYR A 59 7.71 -6.26 -0.12
C TYR A 59 7.65 -6.63 1.37
N GLY A 60 8.61 -7.40 1.87
CA GLY A 60 8.62 -7.90 3.24
C GLY A 60 7.46 -8.85 3.50
N VAL A 61 7.44 -10.01 2.83
CA VAL A 61 6.33 -10.99 2.95
C VAL A 61 6.77 -12.15 3.83
N ALA A 62 5.99 -12.49 4.86
CA ALA A 62 6.21 -13.66 5.71
C ALA A 62 4.95 -14.53 5.81
N GLU A 63 5.10 -15.85 5.84
CA GLU A 63 3.97 -16.79 5.89
C GLU A 63 4.31 -18.08 6.65
N SER A 64 3.62 -18.31 7.78
CA SER A 64 3.67 -19.58 8.53
C SER A 64 2.49 -20.45 8.10
N ALA A 65 2.73 -21.39 7.18
CA ALA A 65 1.68 -22.14 6.48
C ALA A 65 1.08 -23.29 7.29
N ALA A 66 1.87 -23.89 8.20
CA ALA A 66 1.50 -25.02 9.04
C ALA A 66 1.95 -24.83 10.51
N LEU A 67 1.41 -25.65 11.42
CA LEU A 67 1.82 -25.64 12.84
C LEU A 67 3.26 -26.15 12.99
N GLY A 68 4.10 -25.36 13.66
CA GLY A 68 5.55 -25.52 13.77
C GLY A 68 6.33 -24.48 12.94
N ASP A 69 5.70 -23.81 11.97
CA ASP A 69 6.38 -22.88 11.07
C ASP A 69 6.70 -21.53 11.74
N VAL A 70 7.89 -21.03 11.48
CA VAL A 70 8.32 -19.65 11.82
C VAL A 70 9.02 -19.06 10.59
N ASP A 71 8.56 -17.89 10.15
CA ASP A 71 9.15 -17.16 9.04
C ASP A 71 9.55 -15.75 9.49
N ASN A 72 10.68 -15.25 8.99
CA ASN A 72 11.25 -13.93 9.31
C ASN A 72 11.24 -12.97 8.09
N GLY A 73 10.51 -13.34 7.03
CA GLY A 73 10.14 -12.48 5.92
C GLY A 73 11.14 -12.43 4.76
N ASP A 74 10.63 -12.61 3.55
CA ASP A 74 11.38 -12.31 2.34
C ASP A 74 11.43 -10.81 2.07
N PHE A 75 12.67 -10.31 1.97
CA PHE A 75 13.03 -8.92 1.67
C PHE A 75 13.82 -8.80 0.36
N GLY A 76 13.82 -9.84 -0.48
CA GLY A 76 14.11 -9.75 -1.90
C GLY A 76 13.13 -8.82 -2.61
N ASP A 77 13.47 -8.42 -3.83
CA ASP A 77 12.71 -7.42 -4.58
C ASP A 77 12.38 -7.89 -6.01
N PRO A 78 11.56 -8.94 -6.18
CA PRO A 78 11.18 -9.45 -7.50
C PRO A 78 10.29 -8.45 -8.26
N ASP A 79 9.57 -7.59 -7.55
CA ASP A 79 8.62 -6.63 -8.10
C ASP A 79 9.27 -5.26 -8.42
N GLY A 80 10.52 -4.99 -8.00
CA GLY A 80 11.17 -3.68 -8.21
C GLY A 80 10.60 -2.56 -7.32
N MET A 81 10.17 -2.92 -6.11
CA MET A 81 9.64 -2.02 -5.10
C MET A 81 10.68 -1.02 -4.58
N LEU A 82 11.96 -1.38 -4.48
CA LEU A 82 13.01 -0.53 -3.87
C LEU A 82 13.39 0.69 -4.73
N ASP A 83 13.10 0.66 -6.03
CA ASP A 83 13.15 1.87 -6.87
C ASP A 83 12.04 2.86 -6.49
N ARG A 84 10.89 2.34 -6.02
CA ARG A 84 9.68 3.10 -5.67
C ARG A 84 9.62 3.50 -4.20
N ILE A 85 10.25 2.77 -3.28
CA ILE A 85 10.24 3.08 -1.85
C ILE A 85 11.63 3.22 -1.24
N GLY A 86 11.73 3.86 -0.08
CA GLY A 86 12.84 3.74 0.86
C GLY A 86 12.29 3.34 2.23
N ILE A 87 13.02 2.50 2.97
CA ILE A 87 12.71 2.12 4.37
C ILE A 87 14.04 2.06 5.14
N ALA A 88 14.10 2.62 6.35
CA ALA A 88 15.33 2.61 7.15
C ALA A 88 15.48 1.34 7.99
N THR A 89 14.46 0.94 8.75
CA THR A 89 14.39 -0.37 9.42
C THR A 89 13.13 -1.12 9.00
N LYS A 90 13.23 -2.44 8.90
CA LYS A 90 12.16 -3.33 8.43
C LYS A 90 12.22 -4.67 9.15
N GLU A 91 11.07 -5.17 9.57
CA GLU A 91 10.89 -6.52 10.10
C GLU A 91 9.48 -7.01 9.71
N THR A 92 9.37 -8.24 9.25
CA THR A 92 8.10 -8.98 9.16
C THR A 92 8.33 -10.38 9.64
N ARG A 93 7.41 -10.90 10.44
CA ARG A 93 7.62 -12.17 11.11
C ARG A 93 6.30 -12.85 11.39
N THR A 94 6.27 -14.17 11.20
CA THR A 94 5.11 -15.00 11.53
C THR A 94 5.55 -16.22 12.33
N SER A 95 4.63 -16.76 13.11
CA SER A 95 4.80 -18.03 13.78
C SER A 95 3.45 -18.71 13.95
N ALA A 96 3.43 -20.03 13.75
CA ALA A 96 2.26 -20.86 13.98
C ALA A 96 2.61 -21.95 15.00
N ASP A 97 2.05 -21.86 16.22
CA ASP A 97 2.31 -22.78 17.32
C ASP A 97 0.98 -23.22 17.97
N PRO A 98 0.84 -24.48 18.46
CA PRO A 98 -0.38 -24.96 19.11
C PRO A 98 -0.89 -24.10 20.28
N ALA A 99 -0.04 -23.32 20.94
CA ALA A 99 -0.43 -22.37 21.97
C ALA A 99 -0.78 -20.97 21.43
N LYS A 100 -0.17 -20.52 20.32
CA LYS A 100 -0.45 -19.21 19.71
C LYS A 100 0.07 -19.09 18.27
N ASN A 101 -0.81 -18.68 17.35
CA ASN A 101 -0.41 -18.20 16.02
C ASN A 101 -0.30 -16.67 16.05
N TRP A 102 0.72 -16.08 15.43
CA TRP A 102 0.88 -14.62 15.41
C TRP A 102 1.68 -14.12 14.20
N ALA A 103 1.43 -12.85 13.86
CA ALA A 103 2.08 -12.12 12.77
C ALA A 103 2.45 -10.69 13.22
N GLN A 104 3.60 -10.20 12.74
CA GLN A 104 4.20 -8.92 13.09
C GLN A 104 4.75 -8.24 11.83
N ALA A 105 4.59 -6.92 11.74
CA ALA A 105 5.17 -6.11 10.68
C ALA A 105 5.58 -4.73 11.21
N GLN A 106 6.84 -4.37 11.09
CA GLN A 106 7.40 -3.11 11.59
C GLN A 106 8.26 -2.40 10.54
N LEU A 107 8.10 -1.08 10.43
CA LEU A 107 8.98 -0.22 9.63
C LEU A 107 9.31 1.11 10.31
N THR A 108 10.43 1.72 9.91
CA THR A 108 10.71 3.13 10.16
C THR A 108 11.16 3.86 8.90
N ALA A 109 10.87 5.16 8.86
CA ALA A 109 11.17 6.09 7.77
C ALA A 109 10.83 5.53 6.37
N LEU A 110 9.59 5.03 6.21
CA LEU A 110 9.06 4.73 4.89
C LEU A 110 8.95 6.03 4.08
N GLU A 111 9.44 6.00 2.85
CA GLU A 111 9.30 7.03 1.84
C GLU A 111 8.82 6.37 0.55
N LEU A 112 7.59 6.65 0.11
CA LEU A 112 7.13 6.34 -1.25
C LEU A 112 7.57 7.47 -2.18
N LYS A 113 8.20 7.10 -3.29
CA LYS A 113 8.75 8.00 -4.31
C LYS A 113 7.85 8.04 -5.54
N VAL A 114 7.63 9.23 -6.08
CA VAL A 114 6.98 9.44 -7.39
C VAL A 114 7.98 10.16 -8.28
N LYS A 115 8.33 9.55 -9.42
CA LYS A 115 9.37 10.04 -10.35
C LYS A 115 10.73 10.33 -9.65
N GLY A 116 11.10 9.49 -8.68
CA GLY A 116 12.32 9.63 -7.88
C GLY A 116 12.26 10.73 -6.79
N LYS A 117 11.18 11.51 -6.69
CA LYS A 117 10.98 12.48 -5.60
C LYS A 117 10.21 11.86 -4.43
N PRO A 118 10.52 12.21 -3.17
CA PRO A 118 9.70 11.82 -2.03
C PRO A 118 8.28 12.37 -2.17
N PHE A 119 7.28 11.48 -2.14
CA PHE A 119 5.87 11.81 -2.33
C PHE A 119 5.06 11.60 -1.05
N LEU A 120 5.17 10.43 -0.43
CA LEU A 120 4.50 10.08 0.83
C LEU A 120 5.51 9.56 1.84
N ARG A 121 5.32 9.87 3.13
CA ARG A 121 6.18 9.40 4.23
C ARG A 121 5.35 8.81 5.37
N VAL A 122 5.89 7.77 6.01
CA VAL A 122 5.42 7.23 7.31
C VAL A 122 6.64 7.00 8.20
N ALA A 123 6.77 7.77 9.29
CA ALA A 123 7.98 7.72 10.11
C ALA A 123 8.17 6.42 10.90
N SER A 124 7.07 5.81 11.37
CA SER A 124 7.10 4.50 12.05
C SER A 124 5.73 3.84 12.03
N LEU A 125 5.71 2.53 11.81
CA LEU A 125 4.55 1.67 11.92
C LEU A 125 4.95 0.35 12.60
N ASP A 126 4.09 -0.11 13.51
CA ASP A 126 4.20 -1.35 14.29
C ASP A 126 2.82 -2.02 14.31
N SER A 127 2.65 -3.06 13.48
CA SER A 127 1.45 -3.87 13.38
C SER A 127 1.67 -5.26 13.98
N TYR A 128 0.68 -5.74 14.74
CA TYR A 128 0.68 -7.07 15.34
C TYR A 128 -0.71 -7.70 15.31
N ALA A 129 -0.77 -9.00 15.07
CA ALA A 129 -1.96 -9.83 15.21
C ALA A 129 -1.59 -11.15 15.90
N GLU A 130 -2.39 -11.58 16.87
CA GLU A 130 -2.26 -12.90 17.52
C GLU A 130 -3.62 -13.58 17.66
N CYS A 131 -3.60 -14.92 17.58
CA CYS A 131 -4.75 -15.77 17.83
C CYS A 131 -4.33 -17.02 18.62
N VAL A 132 -4.92 -17.22 19.80
CA VAL A 132 -4.70 -18.36 20.69
C VAL A 132 -5.70 -19.47 20.34
N PRO A 133 -5.25 -20.66 19.89
CA PRO A 133 -6.16 -21.76 19.55
C PRO A 133 -6.97 -22.32 20.73
N PRO A 134 -8.04 -23.10 20.46
CA PRO A 134 -8.64 -24.00 21.44
C PRO A 134 -7.58 -25.00 21.99
N PRO A 135 -7.69 -25.47 23.24
CA PRO A 135 -8.84 -25.33 24.15
C PRO A 135 -8.82 -24.05 25.01
N VAL A 136 -7.74 -23.26 24.99
CA VAL A 136 -7.63 -22.02 25.78
C VAL A 136 -8.49 -20.91 25.15
N GLY A 137 -8.44 -20.83 23.82
CA GLY A 137 -9.19 -19.88 23.00
C GLY A 137 -10.56 -20.36 22.51
N PRO A 138 -10.98 -19.94 21.31
CA PRO A 138 -10.32 -18.93 20.48
C PRO A 138 -10.28 -17.57 21.21
N TRP A 139 -9.09 -16.94 21.24
CA TRP A 139 -8.90 -15.56 21.66
C TRP A 139 -8.01 -14.85 20.65
N ALA A 140 -8.48 -13.71 20.14
CA ALA A 140 -7.77 -12.89 19.17
C ALA A 140 -7.44 -11.51 19.76
N LEU A 141 -6.34 -10.93 19.30
CA LEU A 141 -5.94 -9.55 19.57
C LEU A 141 -5.15 -9.00 18.38
N ALA A 142 -5.45 -7.78 17.95
CA ALA A 142 -4.68 -7.06 16.95
C ALA A 142 -4.44 -5.60 17.36
N TYR A 143 -3.31 -5.04 16.94
CA TYR A 143 -3.06 -3.60 17.02
C TYR A 143 -2.28 -3.08 15.82
N ASN A 144 -2.58 -1.83 15.43
CA ASN A 144 -1.72 -1.02 14.58
C ASN A 144 -1.28 0.22 15.38
N ARG A 145 0.03 0.41 15.50
CA ARG A 145 0.63 1.58 16.13
C ARG A 145 1.41 2.36 15.09
N THR A 146 0.98 3.59 14.86
CA THR A 146 1.69 4.54 14.00
C THR A 146 1.99 5.78 14.81
N ASN A 147 3.11 6.45 14.49
CA ASN A 147 3.31 7.81 14.99
C ASN A 147 2.49 8.75 14.10
N SER A 148 1.19 8.86 14.40
CA SER A 148 0.17 9.47 13.54
C SER A 148 0.36 10.97 13.29
N GLY A 149 1.22 11.65 14.06
CA GLY A 149 1.68 13.02 13.76
C GLY A 149 2.72 13.10 12.65
N VAL A 150 3.14 11.97 12.06
CA VAL A 150 4.26 11.88 11.11
C VAL A 150 3.97 10.95 9.92
N ILE A 151 2.71 10.88 9.52
CA ILE A 151 2.29 10.50 8.16
C ILE A 151 2.19 11.79 7.36
N SER A 152 2.73 11.83 6.13
CA SER A 152 2.64 13.03 5.28
C SER A 152 2.60 12.73 3.79
N VAL A 153 1.99 13.64 3.01
CA VAL A 153 2.09 13.71 1.54
C VAL A 153 2.67 15.07 1.16
N LEU A 154 3.75 15.08 0.39
CA LEU A 154 4.45 16.28 -0.08
C LEU A 154 4.82 17.28 1.05
N GLY A 155 5.01 16.78 2.28
CA GLY A 155 5.28 17.59 3.48
C GLY A 155 4.04 18.03 4.26
N HIS A 156 2.82 17.87 3.71
CA HIS A 156 1.57 18.08 4.44
C HIS A 156 1.31 16.89 5.37
N VAL A 157 1.21 17.14 6.67
CA VAL A 157 0.83 16.12 7.67
C VAL A 157 -0.59 15.65 7.39
N LEU A 158 -0.80 14.33 7.49
CA LEU A 158 -2.08 13.68 7.30
C LEU A 158 -2.61 13.13 8.63
N HIS A 159 -3.93 13.13 8.78
CA HIS A 159 -4.65 12.51 9.89
C HIS A 159 -5.45 11.29 9.41
N ALA A 160 -5.90 10.45 10.33
CA ALA A 160 -6.79 9.34 10.01
C ALA A 160 -8.13 9.86 9.43
N GLY A 161 -8.67 9.18 8.43
CA GLY A 161 -9.81 9.64 7.62
C GLY A 161 -9.38 10.36 6.35
N ARG A 162 -10.26 11.21 5.81
CA ARG A 162 -10.06 11.96 4.55
C ARG A 162 -9.30 13.26 4.79
N ASN A 163 -8.23 13.44 4.03
CA ASN A 163 -7.43 14.66 3.94
C ASN A 163 -7.53 15.20 2.51
N GLU A 164 -7.47 16.53 2.33
CA GLU A 164 -7.40 17.16 1.01
C GLU A 164 -6.18 18.07 0.94
N VAL A 165 -5.37 17.91 -0.10
CA VAL A 165 -4.09 18.59 -0.27
C VAL A 165 -4.09 19.28 -1.64
N SER A 166 -4.01 20.61 -1.64
CA SER A 166 -3.76 21.39 -2.85
C SER A 166 -2.30 21.24 -3.28
N VAL A 167 -2.07 20.92 -4.55
CA VAL A 167 -0.73 20.65 -5.11
C VAL A 167 -0.52 21.32 -6.46
N THR A 168 0.72 21.34 -6.91
CA THR A 168 1.17 21.80 -8.23
C THR A 168 1.91 20.70 -8.97
N GLY A 169 1.95 20.79 -10.30
CA GLY A 169 2.77 19.90 -11.12
C GLY A 169 4.27 19.93 -10.78
N ALA A 170 4.79 21.06 -10.27
CA ALA A 170 6.19 21.15 -9.85
C ALA A 170 6.51 20.19 -8.68
N GLU A 171 5.61 20.09 -7.70
CA GLU A 171 5.72 19.16 -6.58
C GLU A 171 5.59 17.70 -7.06
N LEU A 172 4.62 17.42 -7.94
CA LEU A 172 4.39 16.10 -8.55
C LEU A 172 5.46 15.67 -9.60
N GLY A 173 6.36 16.58 -10.00
CA GLY A 173 7.39 16.28 -11.03
C GLY A 173 6.86 16.26 -12.46
N ALA A 174 5.76 16.97 -12.74
CA ALA A 174 5.12 17.13 -14.04
C ALA A 174 4.75 18.62 -14.25
N PRO A 175 5.68 19.47 -14.73
CA PRO A 175 5.52 20.94 -14.70
C PRO A 175 4.38 21.49 -15.58
N GLU A 176 3.83 20.68 -16.48
CA GLU A 176 2.67 21.01 -17.33
C GLU A 176 1.33 20.93 -16.56
N VAL A 177 1.33 20.25 -15.40
CA VAL A 177 0.17 20.19 -14.49
C VAL A 177 0.11 21.47 -13.64
N GLY A 178 -1.01 22.17 -13.73
CA GLY A 178 -1.32 23.36 -12.94
C GLY A 178 -1.75 23.04 -11.51
N ARG A 179 -2.53 23.95 -10.91
CA ARG A 179 -3.06 23.77 -9.55
C ARG A 179 -4.11 22.66 -9.52
N SER A 180 -3.83 21.66 -8.72
CA SER A 180 -4.53 20.37 -8.67
C SER A 180 -4.84 19.98 -7.22
N THR A 181 -5.67 18.96 -7.01
CA THR A 181 -6.03 18.48 -5.66
C THR A 181 -5.74 17.00 -5.53
N LEU A 182 -5.06 16.61 -4.45
CA LEU A 182 -5.02 15.23 -3.98
C LEU A 182 -6.04 15.04 -2.85
N VAL A 183 -6.72 13.90 -2.86
CA VAL A 183 -7.49 13.40 -1.72
C VAL A 183 -6.72 12.21 -1.17
N VAL A 184 -6.39 12.23 0.12
CA VAL A 184 -5.68 11.13 0.79
C VAL A 184 -6.52 10.59 1.93
N VAL A 185 -6.92 9.33 1.84
CA VAL A 185 -7.67 8.62 2.87
C VAL A 185 -6.73 7.71 3.63
N VAL A 186 -6.58 7.94 4.93
CA VAL A 186 -5.66 7.21 5.82
C VAL A 186 -6.50 6.36 6.79
N THR A 187 -6.49 5.03 6.61
CA THR A 187 -7.36 4.10 7.33
C THR A 187 -6.54 3.08 8.11
N PRO A 188 -6.17 3.37 9.38
CA PRO A 188 -5.63 2.35 10.28
C PRO A 188 -6.72 1.32 10.60
N PHE A 189 -6.39 0.03 10.55
CA PHE A 189 -7.31 -1.04 10.94
C PHE A 189 -6.68 -1.98 11.98
N GLN A 190 -7.51 -2.44 12.91
CA GLN A 190 -7.17 -3.45 13.92
C GLN A 190 -8.45 -4.15 14.38
N ASP A 191 -8.55 -5.45 14.12
CA ASP A 191 -9.73 -6.27 14.45
C ASP A 191 -9.26 -7.63 15.00
N PRO A 192 -9.52 -7.96 16.28
CA PRO A 192 -10.14 -7.11 17.29
C PRO A 192 -9.11 -6.16 17.93
N ALA A 193 -9.50 -4.89 18.08
CA ALA A 193 -8.71 -3.82 18.72
C ALA A 193 -8.36 -4.06 20.21
N ALA A 194 -8.93 -5.10 20.83
CA ALA A 194 -8.69 -5.54 22.21
C ALA A 194 -8.96 -7.05 22.29
N GLN A 195 -8.44 -7.74 23.32
CA GLN A 195 -8.57 -9.20 23.40
C GLN A 195 -10.05 -9.65 23.42
N SER A 196 -10.43 -10.47 22.45
CA SER A 196 -11.83 -10.87 22.21
C SER A 196 -11.94 -12.36 21.83
N ARG A 197 -13.11 -12.97 22.03
CA ARG A 197 -13.39 -14.34 21.53
C ARG A 197 -13.74 -14.30 20.05
N GLN A 198 -12.71 -14.25 19.22
CA GLN A 198 -12.77 -14.42 17.76
C GLN A 198 -11.66 -15.40 17.34
N ASP A 199 -11.83 -16.01 16.18
CA ASP A 199 -10.93 -17.01 15.57
C ASP A 199 -9.94 -16.42 14.55
N TYR A 200 -9.88 -15.09 14.46
CA TYR A 200 -9.06 -14.31 13.53
C TYR A 200 -8.67 -12.97 14.16
N ALA A 201 -7.46 -12.51 13.83
CA ALA A 201 -6.93 -11.20 14.16
C ALA A 201 -6.29 -10.58 12.89
N ARG A 202 -6.51 -9.29 12.64
CA ARG A 202 -5.85 -8.51 11.57
C ARG A 202 -5.46 -7.10 12.02
N ALA A 203 -4.33 -6.60 11.57
CA ALA A 203 -3.94 -5.19 11.71
C ALA A 203 -3.17 -4.66 10.50
N GLY A 204 -3.13 -3.34 10.35
CA GLY A 204 -2.43 -2.65 9.27
C GLY A 204 -2.85 -1.19 9.13
N LEU A 205 -2.29 -0.54 8.11
CA LEU A 205 -2.64 0.83 7.71
C LEU A 205 -2.82 0.88 6.19
N ASP A 206 -4.02 1.25 5.74
CA ASP A 206 -4.29 1.55 4.34
C ASP A 206 -4.14 3.06 4.09
N ILE A 207 -3.52 3.45 2.98
CA ILE A 207 -3.48 4.83 2.49
C ILE A 207 -3.85 4.85 1.00
N ASP A 208 -5.01 5.39 0.70
CA ASP A 208 -5.49 5.59 -0.67
C ASP A 208 -5.34 7.06 -1.09
N VAL A 209 -4.78 7.28 -2.27
CA VAL A 209 -4.64 8.61 -2.87
C VAL A 209 -5.42 8.66 -4.18
N THR A 210 -6.37 9.60 -4.29
CA THR A 210 -6.94 10.01 -5.57
C THR A 210 -6.46 11.41 -5.94
N ALA A 211 -6.45 11.73 -7.23
CA ALA A 211 -5.96 12.99 -7.76
C ALA A 211 -6.94 13.57 -8.78
N SER A 212 -7.29 14.83 -8.63
CA SER A 212 -7.99 15.65 -9.64
C SER A 212 -6.99 16.67 -10.16
N LEU A 213 -6.41 16.38 -11.34
CA LEU A 213 -5.32 17.14 -11.95
C LEU A 213 -5.82 18.06 -13.05
N LYS A 214 -5.21 19.24 -13.15
CA LYS A 214 -5.51 20.25 -14.16
C LYS A 214 -4.26 20.69 -14.91
N ASP A 215 -4.42 21.16 -16.14
CA ASP A 215 -3.36 21.85 -16.89
C ASP A 215 -3.16 23.29 -16.37
N GLY A 216 -2.20 24.01 -16.95
CA GLY A 216 -1.92 25.42 -16.62
C GLY A 216 -3.11 26.37 -16.84
N ASP A 217 -4.02 26.05 -17.76
CA ASP A 217 -5.24 26.81 -18.06
C ASP A 217 -6.40 26.44 -17.11
N GLY A 218 -6.22 25.44 -16.23
CA GLY A 218 -7.18 25.02 -15.23
C GLY A 218 -8.22 24.00 -15.73
N LYS A 219 -8.08 23.48 -16.95
CA LYS A 219 -8.90 22.41 -17.51
C LYS A 219 -8.44 21.07 -16.92
N ALA A 220 -9.38 20.17 -16.64
CA ALA A 220 -9.07 18.84 -16.09
C ALA A 220 -8.31 17.98 -17.12
N VAL A 221 -7.22 17.35 -16.67
CA VAL A 221 -6.41 16.38 -17.45
C VAL A 221 -6.44 14.98 -16.85
N TYR A 222 -6.82 14.83 -15.59
CA TYR A 222 -7.00 13.53 -14.94
C TYR A 222 -7.94 13.67 -13.72
N ASP A 223 -8.79 12.67 -13.48
CA ASP A 223 -9.52 12.53 -12.21
C ASP A 223 -9.67 11.03 -11.89
N GLY A 224 -9.08 10.56 -10.78
CA GLY A 224 -9.08 9.13 -10.44
C GLY A 224 -8.07 8.70 -9.37
N PRO A 225 -7.94 7.39 -9.11
CA PRO A 225 -6.97 6.84 -8.16
C PRO A 225 -5.53 7.02 -8.67
N LEU A 226 -4.65 7.59 -7.85
CA LEU A 226 -3.24 7.75 -8.16
C LEU A 226 -2.41 6.58 -7.65
N THR A 227 -2.58 6.24 -6.37
CA THR A 227 -1.88 5.13 -5.71
C THR A 227 -2.65 4.64 -4.49
N SER A 228 -2.53 3.35 -4.18
CA SER A 228 -3.06 2.71 -2.98
C SER A 228 -1.91 1.94 -2.31
N LEU A 229 -1.79 2.07 -1.00
CA LEU A 229 -0.65 1.62 -0.22
C LEU A 229 -1.13 0.96 1.07
N HIS A 230 -0.89 -0.34 1.22
CA HIS A 230 -1.17 -1.09 2.44
C HIS A 230 0.14 -1.35 3.19
N LEU A 231 0.17 -1.04 4.49
CA LEU A 231 1.39 -1.04 5.29
C LEU A 231 1.24 -1.90 6.54
N GLY A 232 2.24 -2.78 6.73
CA GLY A 232 2.29 -3.74 7.81
C GLY A 232 0.99 -4.51 7.98
N GLU A 233 0.48 -5.08 6.89
CA GLU A 233 -0.65 -5.99 6.95
C GLU A 233 -0.23 -7.26 7.68
N VAL A 234 -0.96 -7.62 8.72
CA VAL A 234 -0.75 -8.85 9.49
C VAL A 234 -2.08 -9.55 9.69
N GLU A 235 -2.10 -10.87 9.51
CA GLU A 235 -3.26 -11.72 9.79
C GLU A 235 -2.81 -12.93 10.64
N ALA A 236 -3.60 -13.30 11.64
CA ALA A 236 -3.42 -14.52 12.43
C ALA A 236 -4.77 -15.23 12.64
N HIS A 237 -4.79 -16.55 12.52
CA HIS A 237 -5.97 -17.39 12.66
C HIS A 237 -5.82 -18.37 13.84
N CYS A 238 -6.88 -18.63 14.59
CA CYS A 238 -6.87 -19.54 15.76
C CYS A 238 -6.94 -21.03 15.37
N GLY A 239 -6.79 -21.35 14.08
CA GLY A 239 -6.79 -22.70 13.52
C GLY A 239 -6.59 -22.64 12.00
N ALA A 240 -6.48 -23.80 11.35
CA ALA A 240 -6.44 -23.85 9.89
C ALA A 240 -7.77 -23.33 9.30
N ARG A 241 -7.69 -22.31 8.45
CA ARG A 241 -8.87 -21.70 7.81
C ARG A 241 -9.62 -22.74 6.98
N PRO A 242 -10.93 -22.94 7.16
CA PRO A 242 -11.72 -23.76 6.23
C PRO A 242 -11.58 -23.19 4.81
N PRO A 243 -11.33 -24.02 3.78
CA PRO A 243 -11.17 -23.53 2.41
C PRO A 243 -12.45 -22.82 1.98
N THR A 244 -12.36 -21.51 1.71
CA THR A 244 -13.53 -20.69 1.37
C THR A 244 -14.04 -21.10 -0.01
N SER A 245 -15.10 -21.91 -0.03
CA SER A 245 -15.79 -22.29 -1.26
C SER A 245 -16.39 -21.06 -1.92
N SER A 246 -15.68 -20.51 -2.90
CA SER A 246 -16.12 -19.39 -3.73
C SER A 246 -17.28 -19.83 -4.61
N THR A 247 -18.51 -19.73 -4.08
CA THR A 247 -19.74 -19.90 -4.85
C THR A 247 -19.92 -18.68 -5.75
N VAL A 248 -19.22 -18.69 -6.89
CA VAL A 248 -19.49 -17.76 -7.99
C VAL A 248 -20.98 -17.88 -8.35
N PRO A 249 -21.78 -16.80 -8.25
CA PRO A 249 -23.17 -16.86 -8.65
C PRO A 249 -23.25 -17.07 -10.17
N THR A 250 -23.70 -18.25 -10.59
CA THR A 250 -23.79 -18.61 -12.01
C THR A 250 -24.70 -17.60 -12.74
N PRO A 251 -24.23 -16.88 -13.77
CA PRO A 251 -25.06 -15.93 -14.47
C PRO A 251 -26.20 -16.65 -15.19
N SER A 252 -27.44 -16.25 -14.90
CA SER A 252 -28.63 -16.85 -15.51
C SER A 252 -28.69 -16.50 -17.01
N THR A 253 -28.41 -17.48 -17.86
CA THR A 253 -28.39 -17.31 -19.32
C THR A 253 -29.81 -17.25 -19.87
N SER A 254 -30.35 -16.03 -20.00
CA SER A 254 -31.57 -15.79 -20.79
C SER A 254 -31.31 -16.15 -22.27
N PRO A 255 -32.16 -16.96 -22.93
CA PRO A 255 -31.93 -17.41 -24.29
C PRO A 255 -32.15 -16.28 -25.31
N SER A 256 -31.20 -16.11 -26.23
CA SER A 256 -31.29 -15.20 -27.39
C SER A 256 -31.61 -16.01 -28.66
N PRO A 257 -32.47 -15.53 -29.58
CA PRO A 257 -32.99 -16.34 -30.68
C PRO A 257 -32.00 -16.56 -31.84
N THR A 258 -32.18 -17.69 -32.52
CA THR A 258 -31.39 -18.18 -33.66
C THR A 258 -31.48 -17.26 -34.90
N SER A 259 -30.36 -17.09 -35.60
CA SER A 259 -30.30 -16.55 -36.97
C SER A 259 -29.66 -17.57 -37.94
N THR A 260 -30.13 -17.59 -39.19
CA THR A 260 -29.98 -18.75 -40.10
C THR A 260 -28.81 -18.61 -41.08
N THR A 261 -28.16 -19.73 -41.40
CA THR A 261 -27.01 -19.85 -42.31
C THR A 261 -27.34 -19.52 -43.78
N GLY A 262 -26.42 -18.88 -44.51
CA GLY A 262 -26.49 -18.66 -45.96
C GLY A 262 -25.10 -18.54 -46.63
N SER A 263 -24.93 -19.20 -47.78
CA SER A 263 -23.71 -19.38 -48.61
C SER A 263 -24.19 -19.78 -50.04
N PRO A 264 -23.49 -19.64 -51.20
CA PRO A 264 -22.03 -19.52 -51.48
C PRO A 264 -21.68 -18.19 -52.23
N THR A 265 -20.69 -17.96 -53.12
CA THR A 265 -19.81 -18.78 -54.00
C THR A 265 -18.53 -18.02 -54.42
N PRO A 266 -17.36 -18.66 -54.63
CA PRO A 266 -16.10 -17.99 -55.02
C PRO A 266 -15.71 -18.09 -56.52
N THR A 267 -15.20 -16.99 -57.08
CA THR A 267 -14.55 -16.82 -58.40
C THR A 267 -13.84 -15.45 -58.49
N THR A 268 -12.79 -15.15 -59.28
CA THR A 268 -11.60 -15.89 -59.77
C THR A 268 -10.58 -14.88 -60.36
N THR A 269 -9.28 -15.14 -60.21
CA THR A 269 -8.17 -14.72 -61.14
C THR A 269 -7.91 -13.23 -61.45
N GLY A 270 -6.68 -12.75 -61.23
CA GLY A 270 -6.18 -11.49 -61.79
C GLY A 270 -4.72 -11.18 -61.45
N SER A 271 -3.82 -11.28 -62.44
CA SER A 271 -2.40 -10.89 -62.37
C SER A 271 -2.00 -10.38 -63.76
N PRO A 272 -1.25 -9.25 -63.88
CA PRO A 272 0.19 -9.40 -64.13
C PRO A 272 1.12 -8.31 -63.54
N THR A 273 2.41 -8.65 -63.55
CA THR A 273 3.62 -7.87 -63.22
C THR A 273 3.83 -6.59 -64.04
N SER A 274 4.50 -5.58 -63.46
CA SER A 274 5.47 -4.72 -64.18
C SER A 274 6.49 -4.07 -63.21
N THR A 275 7.58 -3.51 -63.75
CA THR A 275 8.87 -3.34 -63.02
C THR A 275 9.55 -1.99 -63.29
N THR A 276 10.08 -1.34 -62.24
CA THR A 276 11.28 -0.44 -62.23
C THR A 276 11.68 -0.20 -60.76
N THR A 277 12.93 -0.17 -60.27
CA THR A 277 14.30 0.13 -60.78
C THR A 277 14.74 1.58 -60.55
N GLY A 278 15.68 1.79 -59.62
CA GLY A 278 16.39 3.06 -59.40
C GLY A 278 16.60 3.44 -57.93
N SER A 279 17.67 4.15 -57.55
CA SER A 279 19.02 3.61 -57.29
C SER A 279 19.82 4.54 -56.36
N SER A 280 20.42 3.99 -55.31
CA SER A 280 21.67 4.43 -54.64
C SER A 280 22.06 5.93 -54.55
N SER A 281 22.06 6.49 -53.34
CA SER A 281 23.14 7.30 -52.73
C SER A 281 22.74 7.76 -51.32
N ALA A 282 23.61 8.10 -50.37
CA ALA A 282 25.00 7.72 -50.05
C ALA A 282 25.28 8.33 -48.64
N ALA A 283 26.23 7.81 -47.87
CA ALA A 283 26.47 8.29 -46.51
C ALA A 283 27.40 9.52 -46.43
N THR A 284 27.24 10.34 -45.39
CA THR A 284 28.31 11.25 -44.92
C THR A 284 28.40 11.23 -43.39
N THR A 285 29.62 11.10 -42.87
CA THR A 285 29.94 10.93 -41.44
C THR A 285 30.52 12.23 -40.86
N THR A 286 30.10 12.65 -39.67
CA THR A 286 30.87 13.61 -38.84
C THR A 286 30.66 13.47 -37.32
N THR A 287 31.67 12.90 -36.67
CA THR A 287 32.11 13.10 -35.26
C THR A 287 33.64 12.84 -35.24
N PRO A 288 34.43 13.14 -34.18
CA PRO A 288 34.12 13.85 -32.92
C PRO A 288 35.10 15.02 -32.59
N VAL A 289 34.80 15.82 -31.57
CA VAL A 289 35.72 16.30 -30.49
C VAL A 289 34.84 16.92 -29.39
N THR A 290 35.00 16.71 -28.07
CA THR A 290 36.18 16.64 -27.17
C THR A 290 36.67 18.01 -26.68
N SER A 291 36.13 18.45 -25.55
CA SER A 291 36.90 19.14 -24.50
C SER A 291 36.15 19.11 -23.15
N SER A 292 36.89 18.82 -22.08
CA SER A 292 36.47 19.01 -20.69
C SER A 292 37.50 19.93 -20.03
N PRO A 293 37.07 20.74 -19.06
CA PRO A 293 37.91 20.92 -17.89
C PRO A 293 37.16 20.60 -16.60
N ALA A 294 37.72 19.69 -15.79
CA ALA A 294 37.32 19.55 -14.41
C ALA A 294 38.01 20.63 -13.56
N SER A 295 37.24 21.41 -12.80
CA SER A 295 37.77 22.32 -11.78
C SER A 295 37.66 21.66 -10.41
N SER A 296 38.78 21.17 -9.90
CA SER A 296 38.88 20.63 -8.54
C SER A 296 38.92 21.77 -7.51
N VAL A 297 38.00 21.76 -6.56
CA VAL A 297 38.09 22.56 -5.34
C VAL A 297 38.21 21.58 -4.16
N SER A 298 39.41 21.45 -3.63
CA SER A 298 39.69 20.70 -2.41
C SER A 298 39.64 21.66 -1.22
N VAL A 299 38.89 21.30 -0.17
CA VAL A 299 38.89 22.02 1.11
C VAL A 299 39.10 20.99 2.23
N THR A 300 40.19 21.14 2.97
CA THR A 300 40.57 20.25 4.07
C THR A 300 39.84 20.61 5.37
N PRO A 301 39.56 19.63 6.25
CA PRO A 301 38.90 19.88 7.53
C PRO A 301 39.87 20.43 8.58
N VAL A 302 39.48 21.50 9.29
CA VAL A 302 40.21 22.06 10.44
C VAL A 302 39.21 22.68 11.44
N GLY A 303 39.39 22.44 12.75
CA GLY A 303 38.90 23.36 13.79
C GLY A 303 38.01 22.78 14.89
N THR A 304 38.60 22.37 16.03
CA THR A 304 37.91 22.08 17.31
C THR A 304 38.95 21.94 18.44
N PRO A 305 38.71 22.32 19.71
CA PRO A 305 37.85 23.36 20.30
C PRO A 305 38.69 24.61 20.74
N PRO A 306 38.18 25.59 21.51
CA PRO A 306 37.84 25.47 22.95
C PRO A 306 36.33 25.68 23.21
N GLY A 307 35.74 25.39 24.37
CA GLY A 307 36.30 25.34 25.72
C GLY A 307 35.78 26.54 26.52
N GLY A 308 34.51 26.50 26.92
CA GLY A 308 33.82 27.62 27.59
C GLY A 308 32.85 27.15 28.67
N THR A 309 33.16 27.52 29.92
CA THR A 309 32.36 27.23 31.12
C THR A 309 31.49 28.42 31.51
N GLY A 310 30.22 28.21 31.85
CA GLY A 310 29.38 29.25 32.44
C GLY A 310 27.91 28.80 32.63
N PRO A 311 27.32 28.92 33.83
CA PRO A 311 25.95 28.51 34.09
C PRO A 311 24.95 29.67 34.01
N HIS A 312 23.77 29.42 33.44
CA HIS A 312 22.58 30.24 33.65
C HIS A 312 21.37 29.33 33.90
N ASP A 313 21.05 29.15 35.17
CA ASP A 313 19.77 28.58 35.62
C ASP A 313 18.60 29.45 35.14
N GLY A 314 17.46 28.83 34.84
CA GLY A 314 16.23 29.59 34.61
C GLY A 314 15.15 28.92 33.77
N LEU A 315 14.54 27.84 34.28
CA LEU A 315 13.10 27.61 34.09
C LEU A 315 12.55 26.60 35.11
N ALA A 316 11.41 26.94 35.71
CA ALA A 316 10.61 26.03 36.54
C ALA A 316 9.86 25.01 35.66
N GLY A 317 9.35 23.88 36.16
CA GLY A 317 9.25 23.44 37.55
C GLY A 317 7.77 23.24 37.97
N THR A 318 7.50 22.16 38.71
CA THR A 318 6.17 21.59 39.02
C THR A 318 5.46 20.89 37.84
N GLY A 319 4.69 19.83 38.13
CA GLY A 319 4.06 18.97 37.12
C GLY A 319 3.93 17.47 37.47
N VAL A 320 4.40 17.03 38.64
CA VAL A 320 4.31 15.62 39.06
C VAL A 320 3.05 15.34 39.89
N ALA A 321 2.11 14.59 39.32
CA ALA A 321 1.07 13.84 40.03
C ALA A 321 0.92 12.47 39.32
N ALA A 322 1.41 11.34 39.85
CA ALA A 322 1.11 10.67 41.13
C ALA A 322 -0.24 9.91 41.14
N LEU A 323 -0.24 8.70 40.55
CA LEU A 323 -1.20 7.63 40.86
C LEU A 323 -0.50 6.25 40.95
N PRO A 324 -0.03 5.83 42.14
CA PRO A 324 0.55 4.51 42.36
C PRO A 324 -0.54 3.49 42.75
N ALA A 325 -1.11 2.77 41.77
CA ALA A 325 -2.37 2.01 42.00
C ALA A 325 -2.42 0.54 41.49
N GLN A 326 -1.32 -0.09 41.07
CA GLN A 326 -1.34 -1.50 40.61
C GLN A 326 -0.28 -2.44 41.20
N ALA A 327 0.61 -1.97 42.08
CA ALA A 327 1.67 -2.82 42.68
C ALA A 327 1.18 -3.75 43.81
N ALA A 328 -0.02 -3.53 44.36
CA ALA A 328 -0.48 -4.21 45.58
C ALA A 328 -1.09 -5.60 45.35
N THR A 329 -1.65 -5.87 44.17
CA THR A 329 -2.39 -7.11 43.87
C THR A 329 -1.50 -8.34 43.66
N LEU A 330 -0.27 -8.16 43.17
CA LEU A 330 0.65 -9.27 42.92
C LEU A 330 1.23 -9.89 44.20
N LEU A 331 1.39 -9.11 45.29
CA LEU A 331 1.94 -9.64 46.55
C LEU A 331 0.94 -10.53 47.30
N ALA A 332 -0.37 -10.25 47.19
CA ALA A 332 -1.42 -11.02 47.84
C ALA A 332 -1.53 -12.47 47.31
N LEU A 333 -1.37 -12.66 46.00
CA LEU A 333 -1.43 -13.98 45.35
C LEU A 333 -0.29 -14.91 45.78
N VAL A 334 0.92 -14.39 45.97
CA VAL A 334 2.08 -15.17 46.43
C VAL A 334 1.88 -15.66 47.87
N ALA A 335 1.31 -14.83 48.75
CA ALA A 335 1.01 -15.21 50.14
C ALA A 335 -0.09 -16.28 50.24
N ALA A 336 -1.11 -16.22 49.37
CA ALA A 336 -2.18 -17.21 49.29
C ALA A 336 -1.67 -18.59 48.81
N GLY A 337 -0.77 -18.61 47.82
CA GLY A 337 -0.18 -19.86 47.33
C GLY A 337 0.62 -20.61 48.40
N LEU A 338 1.46 -19.90 49.16
CA LEU A 338 2.30 -20.49 50.20
C LEU A 338 1.49 -21.06 51.38
N THR A 339 0.39 -20.43 51.76
CA THR A 339 -0.48 -20.90 52.86
C THR A 339 -1.27 -22.15 52.48
N LEU A 340 -1.76 -22.26 51.25
CA LEU A 340 -2.39 -23.50 50.74
C LEU A 340 -1.39 -24.67 50.70
N LEU A 341 -0.15 -24.43 50.25
CA LEU A 341 0.87 -25.48 50.13
C LEU A 341 1.36 -25.96 51.52
N ALA A 342 1.37 -25.08 52.52
CA ALA A 342 1.62 -25.44 53.92
C ALA A 342 0.47 -26.27 54.55
N LEU A 343 -0.78 -25.98 54.21
CA LEU A 343 -1.95 -26.74 54.67
C LEU A 343 -2.03 -28.14 54.03
N ALA A 344 -1.73 -28.26 52.73
CA ALA A 344 -1.66 -29.55 52.04
C ALA A 344 -0.65 -30.50 52.72
N ARG A 345 0.58 -30.03 53.01
CA ARG A 345 1.62 -30.80 53.71
C ARG A 345 1.29 -31.20 55.15
N ARG A 346 0.25 -30.62 55.78
CA ARG A 346 -0.27 -31.08 57.08
C ARG A 346 -1.32 -32.19 56.96
N ARG A 347 -1.87 -32.44 55.76
CA ARG A 347 -2.87 -33.48 55.52
C ARG A 347 -2.23 -34.85 55.21
N ASP A 348 -1.08 -34.87 54.52
CA ASP A 348 -0.27 -36.09 54.28
C ASP A 348 0.55 -36.55 55.52
N ARG A 349 0.25 -36.03 56.72
CA ARG A 349 0.95 -36.36 57.98
C ARG A 349 -0.03 -36.70 59.12
N ARG A 350 -1.20 -37.21 58.77
CA ARG A 350 -2.24 -37.75 59.66
C ARG A 350 -2.89 -38.97 59.03
#